data_AF-A0A1B1B0W8-F1
#
_entry.id   AF-A0A1B1B0W8-F1
#
_cell.length_a   1.000
_cell.length_b   1.000
_cell.length_c   1.000
_cell.angle_alpha   90.00
_cell.angle_beta   90.00
_cell.angle_gamma   90.00
#
_symmetry.space_group_name_H-M   'P 1'
#
loop_
_entity.id
_entity.type
_entity.pdbx_description
1 polymer ?
#
loop_
_entity_poly.entity_id
_entity_poly.type
_entity_poly.pdbx_seq_one_letter_code
_entity_poly.pdbx_strand_id
1 'polypeptide(L)'
;MDSILITPLTERPSLTSRLYEMTETWPAFIPQDLVAGALLSRVAEDFPEYCVVATDGDRVVARGLSVPFDAGLDGREEMPDKGWDQVLVWAYRDRHLGNAPTTASALEITVDTEYLGRGLSYRMLTALRDGARRQGHDALLAPVRPTAKHLEPRVPMADYIRRRREDGLPADPWLRVHVKSGGSVEKVATASMTVSGSLAQWRQWTGLPFDSDGDIDVPGALVPVHCDTAHDRAVYVEPNVWIRHGVRPSTT
;
A
#
# COMPACT_ATOMS: atom_id res chain seq x y z
N MET A 1 9.15 -25.74 7.63
CA MET A 1 8.86 -24.46 6.95
C MET A 1 7.90 -24.61 5.76
N ASP A 2 7.49 -25.84 5.40
CA ASP A 2 6.64 -26.13 4.22
C ASP A 2 5.12 -26.12 4.44
N SER A 3 4.62 -25.59 5.56
CA SER A 3 3.16 -25.57 5.85
C SER A 3 2.43 -24.32 5.34
N ILE A 4 3.15 -23.27 4.91
CA ILE A 4 2.50 -22.02 4.47
C ILE A 4 1.96 -22.20 3.05
N LEU A 5 0.63 -22.21 2.94
CA LEU A 5 -0.10 -22.23 1.69
C LEU A 5 -0.56 -20.80 1.34
N ILE A 6 -0.34 -20.37 0.10
CA ILE A 6 -0.84 -19.09 -0.41
C ILE A 6 -1.86 -19.40 -1.50
N THR A 7 -3.08 -18.91 -1.34
CA THR A 7 -4.18 -19.13 -2.29
C THR A 7 -4.82 -17.79 -2.69
N PRO A 8 -5.39 -17.70 -3.90
CA PRO A 8 -6.39 -16.68 -4.19
C PRO A 8 -7.51 -16.72 -3.14
N LEU A 9 -8.05 -15.55 -2.77
CA LEU A 9 -9.13 -15.50 -1.79
C LEU A 9 -10.41 -16.17 -2.31
N THR A 10 -10.64 -16.16 -3.63
CA THR A 10 -11.75 -16.84 -4.29
C THR A 10 -11.78 -18.36 -4.08
N GLU A 11 -10.63 -18.99 -3.80
CA GLU A 11 -10.57 -20.41 -3.48
C GLU A 11 -10.90 -20.69 -2.00
N ARG A 12 -10.85 -19.66 -1.14
CA ARG A 12 -11.09 -19.75 0.30
C ARG A 12 -11.93 -18.57 0.83
N PRO A 13 -13.15 -18.36 0.32
CA PRO A 13 -13.97 -17.21 0.69
C PRO A 13 -14.37 -17.19 2.17
N SER A 14 -14.39 -18.35 2.85
CA SER A 14 -14.63 -18.43 4.29
C SER A 14 -13.56 -17.74 5.14
N LEU A 15 -12.40 -17.41 4.57
CA LEU A 15 -11.35 -16.66 5.27
C LEU A 15 -11.53 -15.15 5.25
N THR A 16 -12.46 -14.59 4.47
CA THR A 16 -12.62 -13.13 4.33
C THR A 16 -12.79 -12.42 5.67
N SER A 17 -13.59 -12.98 6.58
CA SER A 17 -13.80 -12.42 7.92
C SER A 17 -12.57 -12.50 8.83
N ARG A 18 -11.60 -13.36 8.49
CA ARG A 18 -10.40 -13.64 9.30
C ARG A 18 -9.15 -12.95 8.79
N LEU A 19 -9.21 -12.25 7.65
CA LEU A 19 -8.06 -11.57 7.05
C LEU A 19 -7.47 -10.48 7.97
N TYR A 20 -8.28 -9.97 8.90
CA TYR A 20 -7.89 -8.90 9.82
C TYR A 20 -7.53 -9.44 11.22
N GLU A 21 -7.54 -10.77 11.43
CA GLU A 21 -7.10 -11.43 12.66
C GLU A 21 -5.55 -11.55 12.72
N MET A 22 -4.85 -10.44 12.51
CA MET A 22 -3.39 -10.40 12.44
C MET A 22 -2.84 -9.24 13.27
N THR A 23 -1.65 -9.41 13.83
CA THR A 23 -0.93 -8.30 14.46
C THR A 23 -0.25 -7.47 13.39
N GLU A 24 -0.56 -6.18 13.33
CA GLU A 24 -0.04 -5.22 12.34
C GLU A 24 0.71 -4.07 13.05
N THR A 25 1.66 -3.45 12.35
CA THR A 25 2.55 -2.41 12.92
C THR A 25 2.31 -1.02 12.33
N TRP A 26 1.08 -0.73 11.90
CA TRP A 26 0.73 0.58 11.35
C TRP A 26 0.72 1.66 12.44
N PRO A 27 1.26 2.87 12.18
CA PRO A 27 1.11 4.00 13.09
C PRO A 27 -0.37 4.33 13.33
N ALA A 28 -0.72 4.72 14.55
CA ALA A 28 -2.12 4.91 14.98
C ALA A 28 -2.91 5.97 14.18
N PHE A 29 -2.22 6.91 13.53
CA PHE A 29 -2.85 7.91 12.68
C PHE A 29 -3.18 7.40 11.26
N ILE A 30 -2.53 6.33 10.77
CA ILE A 30 -2.77 5.82 9.40
C ILE A 30 -4.22 5.31 9.22
N PRO A 31 -4.82 4.55 10.16
CA PRO A 31 -6.22 4.15 10.06
C PRO A 31 -7.24 5.30 10.06
N GLN A 32 -6.80 6.55 10.24
CA GLN A 32 -7.65 7.73 10.23
C GLN A 32 -7.77 8.38 8.84
N ASP A 33 -7.11 7.79 7.83
CA ASP A 33 -7.36 8.12 6.43
C ASP A 33 -8.81 7.76 6.07
N LEU A 34 -9.57 8.75 5.59
CA LEU A 34 -11.00 8.61 5.31
C LEU A 34 -11.27 7.71 4.10
N VAL A 35 -10.38 7.69 3.11
CA VAL A 35 -10.53 6.84 1.92
C VAL A 35 -10.27 5.38 2.32
N ALA A 36 -9.16 5.14 3.04
CA ALA A 36 -8.85 3.81 3.55
C ALA A 36 -9.97 3.29 4.47
N GLY A 37 -10.42 4.10 5.42
CA GLY A 37 -11.46 3.74 6.38
C GLY A 37 -12.80 3.39 5.74
N ALA A 38 -13.14 4.03 4.61
CA ALA A 38 -14.39 3.76 3.89
C ALA A 38 -14.33 2.54 2.97
N LEU A 39 -13.16 2.26 2.36
CA LEU A 39 -13.08 1.39 1.18
C LEU A 39 -12.16 0.18 1.34
N LEU A 40 -11.12 0.23 2.19
CA LEU A 40 -10.11 -0.83 2.26
C LEU A 40 -10.68 -2.14 2.80
N SER A 41 -11.47 -2.08 3.88
CA SER A 41 -12.03 -3.26 4.55
C SER A 41 -12.92 -4.10 3.63
N ARG A 42 -13.52 -3.45 2.63
CA ARG A 42 -14.42 -4.04 1.65
C ARG A 42 -13.70 -4.71 0.47
N VAL A 43 -12.41 -4.44 0.24
CA VAL A 43 -11.69 -4.92 -0.94
C VAL A 43 -11.73 -6.44 -1.07
N ALA A 44 -11.56 -7.14 0.04
CA ALA A 44 -11.58 -8.61 0.07
C ALA A 44 -12.95 -9.21 -0.33
N GLU A 45 -14.04 -8.47 -0.12
CA GLU A 45 -15.40 -8.89 -0.47
C GLU A 45 -15.79 -8.42 -1.88
N ASP A 46 -15.43 -7.20 -2.26
CA ASP A 46 -15.81 -6.58 -3.52
C ASP A 46 -14.88 -6.94 -4.69
N PHE A 47 -13.63 -7.33 -4.41
CA PHE A 47 -12.61 -7.72 -5.39
C PHE A 47 -11.82 -8.98 -4.96
N PRO A 48 -12.48 -10.10 -4.58
CA PRO A 48 -11.78 -11.28 -4.07
C PRO A 48 -10.83 -11.91 -5.09
N GLU A 49 -11.08 -11.70 -6.40
CA GLU A 49 -10.23 -12.20 -7.49
C GLU A 49 -8.84 -11.55 -7.52
N TYR A 50 -8.71 -10.40 -6.88
CA TYR A 50 -7.51 -9.58 -6.75
C TYR A 50 -6.83 -9.73 -5.38
N CYS A 51 -7.36 -10.59 -4.52
CA CYS A 51 -6.87 -10.80 -3.17
C CYS A 51 -6.22 -12.18 -3.03
N VAL A 52 -5.18 -12.25 -2.20
CA VAL A 52 -4.49 -13.49 -1.84
C VAL A 52 -4.34 -13.59 -0.33
N VAL A 53 -4.35 -14.83 0.18
CA VAL A 53 -4.22 -15.11 1.60
C VAL A 53 -3.19 -16.22 1.82
N ALA A 54 -2.33 -16.04 2.81
CA ALA A 54 -1.42 -17.07 3.28
C ALA A 54 -1.93 -17.67 4.59
N THR A 55 -1.89 -18.99 4.69
CA THR A 55 -2.21 -19.69 5.94
C THR A 55 -1.14 -20.68 6.36
N ASP A 56 -0.95 -20.82 7.66
CA ASP A 56 -0.21 -21.90 8.30
C ASP A 56 -1.23 -22.78 9.03
N GLY A 57 -1.60 -23.92 8.42
CA GLY A 57 -2.80 -24.66 8.80
C GLY A 57 -4.06 -23.79 8.61
N ASP A 58 -4.85 -23.63 9.68
CA ASP A 58 -6.07 -22.81 9.69
C ASP A 58 -5.85 -21.35 10.10
N ARG A 59 -4.61 -20.96 10.46
CA ARG A 59 -4.28 -19.59 10.86
C ARG A 59 -3.95 -18.76 9.63
N VAL A 60 -4.57 -17.59 9.50
CA VAL A 60 -4.15 -16.57 8.52
C VAL A 60 -2.87 -15.91 9.01
N VAL A 61 -1.84 -15.88 8.17
CA VAL A 61 -0.50 -15.38 8.51
C VAL A 61 -0.02 -14.26 7.59
N ALA A 62 -0.68 -14.08 6.45
CA ALA A 62 -0.51 -12.91 5.60
C ALA A 62 -1.74 -12.69 4.72
N ARG A 63 -1.96 -11.43 4.32
CA ARG A 63 -2.92 -11.06 3.27
C ARG A 63 -2.26 -10.14 2.25
N GLY A 64 -2.73 -10.23 1.01
CA GLY A 64 -2.40 -9.31 -0.06
C GLY A 64 -3.68 -8.79 -0.68
N LEU A 65 -3.83 -7.47 -0.76
CA LEU A 65 -4.99 -6.81 -1.36
C LEU A 65 -4.55 -6.07 -2.61
N SER A 66 -5.32 -6.20 -3.69
CA SER A 66 -5.18 -5.37 -4.88
C SER A 66 -6.56 -5.04 -5.45
N VAL A 67 -6.62 -3.99 -6.25
CA VAL A 67 -7.85 -3.53 -6.91
C VAL A 67 -7.60 -3.24 -8.38
N PRO A 68 -8.58 -3.53 -9.25
CA PRO A 68 -8.54 -3.11 -10.64
C PRO A 68 -9.06 -1.69 -10.82
N PHE A 69 -8.55 -0.96 -11.82
CA PHE A 69 -9.11 0.33 -12.22
C PHE A 69 -8.87 0.59 -13.71
N ASP A 70 -9.68 1.48 -14.28
CA ASP A 70 -9.50 2.01 -15.63
C ASP A 70 -8.61 3.27 -15.56
N ALA A 71 -7.44 3.18 -16.20
CA ALA A 71 -6.48 4.27 -16.33
C ALA A 71 -6.61 5.06 -17.65
N GLY A 72 -7.45 4.60 -18.57
CA GLY A 72 -7.65 5.18 -19.91
C GLY A 72 -8.82 6.17 -20.01
N LEU A 73 -9.65 6.29 -18.97
CA LEU A 73 -10.68 7.33 -18.91
C LEU A 73 -10.07 8.74 -18.89
N ASP A 74 -10.82 9.70 -19.43
CA ASP A 74 -10.39 11.09 -19.50
C ASP A 74 -10.00 11.64 -18.11
N GLY A 75 -8.84 12.30 -18.05
CA GLY A 75 -8.25 12.83 -16.82
C GLY A 75 -7.65 11.78 -15.87
N ARG A 76 -7.47 10.52 -16.30
CA ARG A 76 -6.78 9.48 -15.51
C ARG A 76 -5.41 9.15 -16.10
N GLU A 77 -4.58 8.55 -15.25
CA GLU A 77 -3.27 8.01 -15.62
C GLU A 77 -3.03 6.72 -14.82
N GLU A 78 -2.11 5.86 -15.28
CA GLU A 78 -1.82 4.60 -14.59
C GLU A 78 -1.21 4.81 -13.20
N MET A 79 -0.47 5.91 -12.99
CA MET A 79 0.29 6.16 -11.78
C MET A 79 -0.02 7.56 -11.22
N PRO A 80 -1.24 7.79 -10.70
CA PRO A 80 -1.67 9.10 -10.24
C PRO A 80 -0.79 9.61 -9.11
N ASP A 81 -0.58 10.92 -9.04
CA ASP A 81 0.15 11.57 -7.94
C ASP A 81 -0.51 11.33 -6.57
N LYS A 82 -1.83 11.15 -6.57
CA LYS A 82 -2.64 10.79 -5.41
C LYS A 82 -2.64 9.29 -5.07
N GLY A 83 -1.82 8.51 -5.77
CA GLY A 83 -1.37 7.20 -5.33
C GLY A 83 -2.47 6.23 -4.89
N TRP A 84 -2.27 5.71 -3.68
CA TRP A 84 -3.05 4.66 -3.04
C TRP A 84 -4.53 5.04 -2.88
N ASP A 85 -4.82 6.24 -2.37
CA ASP A 85 -6.20 6.73 -2.20
C ASP A 85 -6.92 6.82 -3.54
N GLN A 86 -6.22 7.34 -4.56
CA GLN A 86 -6.85 7.61 -5.85
C GLN A 86 -7.22 6.33 -6.59
N VAL A 87 -6.35 5.32 -6.58
CA VAL A 87 -6.65 4.03 -7.24
C VAL A 87 -7.72 3.26 -6.48
N LEU A 88 -7.80 3.37 -5.15
CA LEU A 88 -8.88 2.78 -4.37
C LEU A 88 -10.23 3.44 -4.71
N VAL A 89 -10.28 4.78 -4.77
CA VAL A 89 -11.49 5.51 -5.20
C VAL A 89 -11.89 5.17 -6.64
N TRP A 90 -10.94 5.12 -7.56
CA TRP A 90 -11.21 4.77 -8.95
C TRP A 90 -11.74 3.35 -9.11
N ALA A 91 -11.16 2.37 -8.42
CA ALA A 91 -11.63 0.99 -8.46
C ALA A 91 -13.12 0.86 -8.08
N TYR A 92 -13.53 1.50 -6.98
CA TYR A 92 -14.94 1.48 -6.57
C TYR A 92 -15.85 2.27 -7.50
N ARG A 93 -15.38 3.40 -8.02
CA ARG A 93 -16.14 4.18 -9.01
C ARG A 93 -16.36 3.39 -10.29
N ASP A 94 -15.32 2.71 -10.79
CA ASP A 94 -15.38 1.92 -12.00
C ASP A 94 -16.28 0.70 -11.83
N ARG A 95 -16.18 0.00 -10.70
CA ARG A 95 -17.12 -1.07 -10.32
C ARG A 95 -18.56 -0.58 -10.31
N HIS A 96 -18.81 0.59 -9.70
CA HIS A 96 -20.17 1.14 -9.62
C HIS A 96 -20.74 1.53 -10.98
N LEU A 97 -19.91 2.07 -11.87
CA LEU A 97 -20.32 2.52 -13.20
C LEU A 97 -20.23 1.43 -14.29
N GLY A 98 -19.65 0.27 -13.97
CA GLY A 98 -19.43 -0.81 -14.93
C GLY A 98 -18.31 -0.55 -15.94
N ASN A 99 -17.32 0.28 -15.58
CA ASN A 99 -16.16 0.53 -16.45
C ASN A 99 -15.21 -0.68 -16.42
N ALA A 100 -14.73 -1.09 -17.60
CA ALA A 100 -13.79 -2.19 -17.69
C ALA A 100 -12.40 -1.75 -17.23
N PRO A 101 -11.73 -2.48 -16.31
CA PRO A 101 -10.42 -2.08 -15.85
C PRO A 101 -9.35 -2.34 -16.92
N THR A 102 -8.35 -1.47 -16.95
CA THR A 102 -7.20 -1.58 -17.87
C THR A 102 -5.93 -2.04 -17.16
N THR A 103 -5.90 -1.97 -15.83
CA THR A 103 -4.75 -2.34 -15.00
C THR A 103 -5.19 -2.69 -13.57
N ALA A 104 -4.24 -3.11 -12.73
CA ALA A 104 -4.45 -3.40 -11.33
C ALA A 104 -3.37 -2.75 -10.45
N SER A 105 -3.76 -2.33 -9.24
CA SER A 105 -2.86 -1.78 -8.22
C SER A 105 -2.89 -2.63 -6.96
N ALA A 106 -1.73 -3.07 -6.48
CA ALA A 106 -1.56 -3.62 -5.14
C ALA A 106 -1.71 -2.50 -4.12
N LEU A 107 -2.54 -2.73 -3.10
CA LEU A 107 -2.79 -1.80 -2.01
C LEU A 107 -1.92 -2.13 -0.81
N GLU A 108 -1.82 -3.40 -0.44
CA GLU A 108 -1.02 -3.83 0.69
C GLU A 108 -0.59 -5.30 0.59
N ILE A 109 0.53 -5.59 1.26
CA ILE A 109 0.88 -6.93 1.70
C ILE A 109 1.15 -6.82 3.20
N THR A 110 0.32 -7.48 3.99
CA THR A 110 0.45 -7.54 5.44
C THR A 110 0.90 -8.94 5.81
N VAL A 111 1.95 -9.03 6.62
CA VAL A 111 2.48 -10.29 7.18
C VAL A 111 2.40 -10.19 8.69
N ASP A 112 1.89 -11.24 9.34
CA ASP A 112 1.79 -11.31 10.79
C ASP A 112 3.19 -11.16 11.39
N THR A 113 3.31 -10.34 12.44
CA THR A 113 4.60 -10.05 13.08
C THR A 113 5.40 -11.29 13.48
N GLU A 114 4.75 -12.40 13.83
CA GLU A 114 5.40 -13.67 14.20
C GLU A 114 6.02 -14.40 12.99
N TYR A 115 5.63 -14.02 11.77
CA TYR A 115 6.04 -14.61 10.49
C TYR A 115 6.99 -13.72 9.69
N LEU A 116 7.40 -12.57 10.22
CA LEU A 116 8.39 -11.69 9.61
C LEU A 116 9.75 -12.37 9.44
N GLY A 117 10.55 -11.89 8.48
CA GLY A 117 11.90 -12.42 8.22
C GLY A 117 11.96 -13.77 7.51
N ARG A 118 10.81 -14.40 7.19
CA ARG A 118 10.73 -15.73 6.56
C ARG A 118 10.60 -15.70 5.03
N GLY A 119 10.82 -14.55 4.40
CA GLY A 119 10.67 -14.36 2.95
C GLY A 119 9.23 -14.38 2.43
N LEU A 120 8.22 -14.39 3.31
CA LEU A 120 6.81 -14.49 2.92
C LEU A 120 6.35 -13.34 2.01
N SER A 121 6.88 -12.13 2.21
CA SER A 121 6.53 -10.97 1.38
C SER A 121 6.86 -11.16 -0.10
N TYR A 122 7.96 -11.84 -0.44
CA TYR A 122 8.29 -12.17 -1.85
C TYR A 122 7.24 -13.09 -2.44
N ARG A 123 6.85 -14.14 -1.69
CA ARG A 123 5.85 -15.11 -2.14
C ARG A 123 4.47 -14.47 -2.30
N MET A 124 4.08 -13.59 -1.36
CA MET A 124 2.82 -12.83 -1.45
C MET A 124 2.80 -11.88 -2.65
N LEU A 125 3.91 -11.19 -2.92
CA LEU A 125 4.03 -10.32 -4.09
C LEU A 125 3.93 -11.11 -5.40
N THR A 126 4.59 -12.27 -5.49
CA THR A 126 4.42 -13.19 -6.63
C THR A 126 2.96 -13.61 -6.79
N ALA A 127 2.28 -13.99 -5.70
CA ALA A 127 0.88 -14.40 -5.75
C ALA A 127 -0.06 -13.28 -6.21
N LEU A 128 0.16 -12.03 -5.80
CA LEU A 128 -0.59 -10.86 -6.31
C LEU A 128 -0.34 -10.62 -7.80
N ARG A 129 0.91 -10.73 -8.25
CA ARG A 129 1.26 -10.62 -9.68
C ARG A 129 0.56 -11.69 -10.51
N ASP A 130 0.54 -12.92 -10.01
CA ASP A 130 -0.20 -14.02 -10.64
C ASP A 130 -1.71 -13.78 -10.64
N GLY A 131 -2.24 -13.15 -9.59
CA GLY A 131 -3.64 -12.68 -9.53
C GLY A 131 -3.94 -11.69 -10.66
N ALA A 132 -3.16 -10.62 -10.77
CA ALA A 132 -3.32 -9.63 -11.84
C ALA A 132 -3.23 -10.26 -13.24
N ARG A 133 -2.27 -11.17 -13.46
CA ARG A 133 -2.11 -11.91 -14.72
C ARG A 133 -3.35 -12.74 -15.06
N ARG A 134 -3.92 -13.47 -14.08
CA ARG A 134 -5.14 -14.28 -14.30
C ARG A 134 -6.35 -13.44 -14.68
N GLN A 135 -6.38 -12.19 -14.23
CA GLN A 135 -7.42 -11.21 -14.61
C GLN A 135 -7.16 -10.54 -15.96
N GLY A 136 -6.09 -10.92 -16.68
CA GLY A 136 -5.77 -10.42 -18.00
C GLY A 136 -4.99 -9.10 -18.03
N HIS A 137 -4.48 -8.63 -16.88
CA HIS A 137 -3.66 -7.42 -16.82
C HIS A 137 -2.24 -7.70 -17.30
N ASP A 138 -1.62 -6.69 -17.90
CA ASP A 138 -0.22 -6.72 -18.34
C ASP A 138 0.77 -6.33 -17.24
N ALA A 139 0.29 -5.58 -16.25
CA ALA A 139 1.09 -5.11 -15.13
C ALA A 139 0.30 -5.14 -13.82
N LEU A 140 1.04 -5.25 -12.72
CA LEU A 140 0.59 -4.90 -11.37
C LEU A 140 1.37 -3.67 -10.92
N LEU A 141 0.66 -2.58 -10.67
CA LEU A 141 1.21 -1.35 -10.11
C LEU A 141 1.18 -1.42 -8.58
N ALA A 142 2.06 -0.70 -7.90
CA ALA A 142 2.03 -0.61 -6.44
C ALA A 142 2.54 0.76 -5.99
N PRO A 143 1.73 1.59 -5.32
CA PRO A 143 2.20 2.78 -4.63
C PRO A 143 2.78 2.32 -3.29
N VAL A 144 4.09 2.09 -3.27
CA VAL A 144 4.77 1.47 -2.15
C VAL A 144 5.12 2.50 -1.08
N ARG A 145 4.66 2.28 0.15
CA ARG A 145 5.11 2.96 1.35
C ARG A 145 6.49 2.43 1.80
N PRO A 146 7.60 3.17 1.67
CA PRO A 146 8.92 2.67 2.08
C PRO A 146 9.00 2.46 3.60
N THR A 147 9.62 1.37 4.03
CA THR A 147 9.57 0.95 5.45
C THR A 147 10.58 1.67 6.33
N ALA A 148 11.71 2.13 5.77
CA ALA A 148 12.75 2.83 6.54
C ALA A 148 12.70 4.35 6.40
N LYS A 149 11.84 4.90 5.53
CA LYS A 149 11.79 6.36 5.26
C LYS A 149 11.43 7.19 6.50
N HIS A 150 10.66 6.64 7.42
CA HIS A 150 10.30 7.31 8.68
C HIS A 150 11.50 7.65 9.58
N LEU A 151 12.68 7.05 9.35
CA LEU A 151 13.91 7.38 10.07
C LEU A 151 14.52 8.71 9.59
N GLU A 152 14.10 9.20 8.43
CA GLU A 152 14.61 10.42 7.81
C GLU A 152 13.45 11.25 7.23
N PRO A 153 12.47 11.68 8.06
CA PRO A 153 11.21 12.26 7.57
C PRO A 153 11.42 13.53 6.74
N ARG A 154 12.45 14.33 7.08
CA ARG A 154 12.79 15.59 6.39
C ARG A 154 13.55 15.43 5.07
N VAL A 155 14.03 14.24 4.74
CA VAL A 155 14.63 13.99 3.42
C VAL A 155 13.51 13.92 2.38
N PRO A 156 13.55 14.70 1.30
CA PRO A 156 12.56 14.60 0.22
C PRO A 156 12.49 13.17 -0.34
N MET A 157 11.27 12.66 -0.56
CA MET A 157 11.09 11.28 -1.07
C MET A 157 11.85 11.04 -2.38
N ALA A 158 11.86 12.03 -3.28
CA ALA A 158 12.60 11.96 -4.54
C ALA A 158 14.09 11.70 -4.34
N ASP A 159 14.69 12.27 -3.29
CA ASP A 159 16.11 12.09 -2.96
C ASP A 159 16.35 10.75 -2.26
N TYR A 160 15.44 10.38 -1.36
CA TYR A 160 15.48 9.12 -0.64
C TYR A 160 15.49 7.91 -1.59
N ILE A 161 14.61 7.88 -2.60
CA ILE A 161 14.49 6.72 -3.52
C ILE A 161 15.69 6.56 -4.46
N ARG A 162 16.53 7.60 -4.63
CA ARG A 162 17.76 7.52 -5.44
C ARG A 162 18.90 6.80 -4.72
N ARG A 163 18.80 6.62 -3.40
CA ARG A 163 19.85 5.99 -2.61
C ARG A 163 19.91 4.49 -2.89
N ARG A 164 21.12 4.02 -3.16
CA ARG A 164 21.41 2.62 -3.50
C ARG A 164 22.48 2.07 -2.57
N ARG A 165 22.43 0.76 -2.37
CA ARG A 165 23.51 -0.01 -1.75
C ARG A 165 24.63 -0.24 -2.77
N GLU A 166 25.76 -0.79 -2.30
CA GLU A 166 26.90 -1.18 -3.14
C GLU A 166 26.51 -2.18 -4.25
N ASP A 167 25.50 -3.03 -4.00
CA ASP A 167 24.97 -3.99 -4.98
C ASP A 167 24.02 -3.35 -6.02
N GLY A 168 23.87 -2.02 -6.02
CA GLY A 168 23.03 -1.27 -6.96
C GLY A 168 21.53 -1.30 -6.64
N LEU A 169 21.10 -2.05 -5.62
CA LEU A 169 19.69 -2.14 -5.23
C LEU A 169 19.26 -0.97 -4.34
N PRO A 170 17.94 -0.67 -4.25
CA PRO A 170 17.44 0.36 -3.34
C PRO A 170 17.92 0.18 -1.89
N ALA A 171 18.27 1.29 -1.24
CA ALA A 171 18.64 1.29 0.17
C ALA A 171 17.47 0.89 1.08
N ASP A 172 16.26 1.36 0.79
CA ASP A 172 15.05 1.00 1.53
C ASP A 172 14.77 -0.53 1.44
N PRO A 173 14.53 -1.21 2.57
CA PRO A 173 14.29 -2.65 2.58
C PRO A 173 13.11 -3.10 1.73
N TRP A 174 12.02 -2.34 1.72
CA TRP A 174 10.79 -2.73 1.07
C TRP A 174 10.83 -2.44 -0.43
N LEU A 175 11.36 -1.28 -0.82
CA LEU A 175 11.64 -1.01 -2.24
C LEU A 175 12.60 -2.05 -2.84
N ARG A 176 13.58 -2.52 -2.06
CA ARG A 176 14.49 -3.58 -2.50
C ARG A 176 13.80 -4.92 -2.73
N VAL A 177 12.80 -5.30 -1.93
CA VAL A 177 11.99 -6.51 -2.17
C VAL A 177 11.28 -6.41 -3.52
N HIS A 178 10.67 -5.27 -3.80
CA HIS A 178 9.99 -5.01 -5.06
C HIS A 178 10.95 -5.09 -6.26
N VAL A 179 12.10 -4.43 -6.20
CA VAL A 179 13.09 -4.46 -7.30
C VAL A 179 13.71 -5.85 -7.49
N LYS A 180 14.04 -6.55 -6.40
CA LYS A 180 14.52 -7.96 -6.50
C LYS A 180 13.50 -8.90 -7.10
N SER A 181 12.21 -8.56 -7.01
CA SER A 181 11.12 -9.35 -7.62
C SER A 181 10.87 -8.99 -9.09
N GLY A 182 11.72 -8.15 -9.69
CA GLY A 182 11.61 -7.72 -11.09
C GLY A 182 10.78 -6.45 -11.28
N GLY A 183 10.44 -5.73 -10.19
CA GLY A 183 9.74 -4.46 -10.28
C GLY A 183 10.66 -3.30 -10.66
N SER A 184 10.14 -2.32 -11.41
CA SER A 184 10.82 -1.06 -11.71
C SER A 184 10.27 0.07 -10.85
N VAL A 185 11.15 0.94 -10.33
CA VAL A 185 10.77 2.18 -9.66
C VAL A 185 10.44 3.21 -10.73
N GLU A 186 9.21 3.74 -10.71
CA GLU A 186 8.70 4.61 -11.77
C GLU A 186 8.76 6.09 -11.35
N LYS A 187 7.95 6.48 -10.35
CA LYS A 187 7.91 7.85 -9.83
C LYS A 187 7.43 7.90 -8.38
N VAL A 188 7.51 9.07 -7.76
CA VAL A 188 6.89 9.32 -6.44
C VAL A 188 5.40 9.66 -6.67
N ALA A 189 4.51 8.99 -5.93
CA ALA A 189 3.14 9.44 -5.73
C ALA A 189 3.17 10.46 -4.59
N THR A 190 3.14 11.75 -4.91
CA THR A 190 3.44 12.84 -3.96
C THR A 190 2.39 13.01 -2.87
N ALA A 191 1.15 12.56 -3.09
CA ALA A 191 0.03 12.69 -2.16
C ALA A 191 -0.77 11.38 -2.07
N SER A 192 -0.07 10.26 -1.89
CA SER A 192 -0.61 8.90 -2.01
C SER A 192 -1.68 8.56 -0.96
N MET A 193 -1.48 9.02 0.27
CA MET A 193 -2.45 8.89 1.37
C MET A 193 -2.56 10.22 2.09
N THR A 194 -3.75 10.57 2.60
CA THR A 194 -3.96 11.83 3.31
C THR A 194 -4.73 11.61 4.61
N VAL A 195 -4.08 11.93 5.72
CA VAL A 195 -4.72 11.97 7.03
C VAL A 195 -4.92 13.43 7.43
N SER A 196 -6.15 13.79 7.78
CA SER A 196 -6.47 15.13 8.27
C SER A 196 -7.37 15.03 9.51
N GLY A 197 -7.25 16.01 10.40
CA GLY A 197 -8.02 16.03 11.63
C GLY A 197 -7.78 17.30 12.42
N SER A 198 -8.58 17.51 13.46
CA SER A 198 -8.37 18.59 14.42
C SER A 198 -7.10 18.36 15.25
N LEU A 199 -6.59 19.40 15.89
CA LEU A 199 -5.42 19.26 16.76
C LEU A 199 -5.72 18.31 17.94
N ALA A 200 -6.95 18.31 18.43
CA ALA A 200 -7.40 17.38 19.47
C ALA A 200 -7.32 15.91 19.00
N GLN A 201 -7.73 15.62 17.77
CA GLN A 201 -7.61 14.29 17.18
C GLN A 201 -6.14 13.89 17.00
N TRP A 202 -5.30 14.79 16.48
CA TRP A 202 -3.87 14.52 16.33
C TRP A 202 -3.15 14.25 17.65
N ARG A 203 -3.48 15.01 18.70
CA ARG A 203 -3.00 14.74 20.08
C ARG A 203 -3.42 13.36 20.55
N GLN A 204 -4.67 12.96 20.31
CA GLN A 204 -5.18 11.63 20.67
C GLN A 204 -4.45 10.51 19.92
N TRP A 205 -4.20 10.66 18.62
CA TRP A 205 -3.59 9.63 17.79
C TRP A 205 -2.09 9.46 18.05
N THR A 206 -1.39 10.54 18.39
CA THR A 206 0.08 10.56 18.43
C THR A 206 0.68 10.76 19.82
N GLY A 207 -0.10 11.31 20.77
CA GLY A 207 0.41 11.77 22.06
C GLY A 207 1.28 13.02 22.00
N LEU A 208 1.45 13.64 20.81
CA LEU A 208 2.25 14.85 20.62
C LEU A 208 1.41 16.12 20.88
N PRO A 209 2.04 17.26 21.23
CA PRO A 209 1.31 18.43 21.70
C PRO A 209 0.56 19.20 20.61
N PHE A 210 1.05 19.25 19.37
CA PHE A 210 0.42 19.99 18.27
C PHE A 210 0.02 21.43 18.67
N ASP A 211 0.94 22.18 19.29
CA ASP A 211 0.74 23.50 19.87
C ASP A 211 1.49 24.64 19.14
N SER A 212 2.23 24.31 18.09
CA SER A 212 2.94 25.25 17.23
C SER A 212 2.63 25.03 15.76
N ASP A 213 2.57 26.11 14.98
CA ASP A 213 2.42 26.04 13.52
C ASP A 213 3.64 25.39 12.83
N GLY A 214 3.40 24.79 11.66
CA GLY A 214 4.43 24.25 10.78
C GLY A 214 4.62 22.73 10.92
N ASP A 215 5.81 22.28 10.55
CA ASP A 215 6.11 20.86 10.33
C ASP A 215 6.50 20.14 11.62
N ILE A 216 5.66 19.20 12.05
CA ILE A 216 5.85 18.36 13.23
C ILE A 216 6.32 16.96 12.80
N ASP A 217 7.48 16.53 13.31
CA ASP A 217 7.98 15.18 13.08
C ASP A 217 7.20 14.18 13.97
N VAL A 218 6.37 13.35 13.35
CA VAL A 218 5.56 12.33 14.03
C VAL A 218 6.20 10.95 13.88
N PRO A 219 6.42 10.19 14.97
CA PRO A 219 6.97 8.83 14.88
C PRO A 219 6.19 7.94 13.91
N GLY A 220 6.92 7.33 12.97
CA GLY A 220 6.35 6.44 11.96
C GLY A 220 5.80 7.14 10.71
N ALA A 221 5.68 8.48 10.69
CA ALA A 221 5.33 9.24 9.50
C ALA A 221 6.52 9.32 8.52
N LEU A 222 6.23 9.29 7.22
CA LEU A 222 7.28 9.33 6.19
C LEU A 222 7.79 10.74 5.90
N VAL A 223 6.99 11.74 6.25
CA VAL A 223 7.25 13.17 6.14
C VAL A 223 6.62 13.88 7.35
N PRO A 224 6.99 15.13 7.65
CA PRO A 224 6.36 15.86 8.75
C PRO A 224 4.85 16.05 8.53
N VAL A 225 4.11 16.17 9.62
CA VAL A 225 2.70 16.58 9.63
C VAL A 225 2.63 18.09 9.72
N HIS A 226 1.87 18.72 8.84
CA HIS A 226 1.71 20.17 8.84
C HIS A 226 0.63 20.59 9.84
N CYS A 227 1.01 21.36 10.85
CA CYS A 227 0.15 21.88 11.90
C CYS A 227 -0.24 23.34 11.63
N ASP A 228 -1.53 23.63 11.76
CA ASP A 228 -2.15 24.94 11.54
C ASP A 228 -3.03 25.27 12.77
N THR A 229 -2.43 25.96 13.72
CA THR A 229 -3.05 26.30 15.02
C THR A 229 -4.12 27.36 14.88
N ALA A 230 -3.98 28.26 13.91
CA ALA A 230 -4.97 29.29 13.61
C ALA A 230 -6.31 28.69 13.15
N HIS A 231 -6.29 27.55 12.46
CA HIS A 231 -7.49 26.87 11.95
C HIS A 231 -7.83 25.55 12.66
N ASP A 232 -7.20 25.26 13.81
CA ASP A 232 -7.37 24.05 14.62
C ASP A 232 -7.29 22.74 13.81
N ARG A 233 -6.26 22.59 12.97
CA ARG A 233 -6.09 21.39 12.16
C ARG A 233 -4.65 21.00 11.94
N ALA A 234 -4.43 19.72 11.67
CA ALA A 234 -3.19 19.22 11.11
C ALA A 234 -3.47 18.29 9.92
N VAL A 235 -2.55 18.27 8.96
CA VAL A 235 -2.66 17.48 7.74
C VAL A 235 -1.35 16.77 7.48
N TYR A 236 -1.45 15.45 7.27
CA TYR A 236 -0.38 14.59 6.84
C TYR A 236 -0.64 14.14 5.41
N VAL A 237 0.30 14.42 4.51
CA VAL A 237 0.25 14.02 3.11
C VAL A 237 1.40 13.04 2.86
N GLU A 238 1.08 11.75 2.79
CA GLU A 238 2.10 10.70 2.67
C GLU A 238 2.54 10.51 1.21
N PRO A 239 3.84 10.61 0.91
CA PRO A 239 4.35 10.17 -0.37
C PRO A 239 4.55 8.66 -0.40
N ASN A 240 4.16 8.01 -1.49
CA ASN A 240 4.55 6.62 -1.79
C ASN A 240 5.37 6.57 -3.08
N VAL A 241 5.84 5.38 -3.43
CA VAL A 241 6.72 5.15 -4.57
C VAL A 241 6.04 4.19 -5.53
N TRP A 242 5.68 4.66 -6.71
CA TRP A 242 5.12 3.81 -7.75
C TRP A 242 6.16 2.79 -8.22
N ILE A 243 5.82 1.52 -8.07
CA ILE A 243 6.54 0.39 -8.64
C ILE A 243 5.67 -0.26 -9.69
N ARG A 244 6.23 -0.55 -10.86
CA ARG A 244 5.60 -1.39 -11.87
C ARG A 244 6.16 -2.80 -11.82
N HIS A 245 5.28 -3.79 -11.78
CA HIS A 245 5.61 -5.19 -12.03
C HIS A 245 5.01 -5.63 -13.34
N GLY A 246 5.84 -5.95 -14.34
CA GLY A 246 5.37 -6.66 -15.52
C GLY A 246 4.86 -8.05 -15.14
N VAL A 247 3.70 -8.44 -15.68
CA VAL A 247 3.10 -9.76 -15.43
C VAL A 247 2.82 -10.56 -16.71
N ARG A 248 3.20 -10.05 -17.88
CA ARG A 248 3.23 -10.85 -19.12
C ARG A 248 4.20 -12.03 -18.98
N PRO A 249 3.93 -13.17 -19.65
CA PRO A 249 4.94 -14.21 -19.82
C PRO A 249 6.16 -13.59 -20.49
N SER A 250 7.36 -13.91 -20.01
CA SER A 250 8.57 -13.73 -20.82
C SER A 250 8.31 -14.48 -22.12
N THR A 251 8.22 -13.79 -23.26
CA THR A 251 8.41 -14.44 -24.56
C THR A 251 9.86 -14.92 -24.59
N THR A 252 10.08 -16.17 -24.19
CA THR A 252 11.21 -16.98 -24.65
C THR A 252 10.99 -17.41 -26.09
#